data_AF-A0A432SVS7-F1
#
_entry.id   AF-A0A432SVS7-F1
#
_cell.length_a   1.000
_cell.length_b   1.000
_cell.length_c   1.000
_cell.angle_alpha   90.00
_cell.angle_beta   90.00
_cell.angle_gamma   90.00
#
_symmetry.space_group_name_H-M   'P 1'
#
loop_
_entity.id
_entity.type
_entity.pdbx_description
1 polymer ?
#
loop_
_entity_poly.entity_id
_entity_poly.type
_entity_poly.pdbx_seq_one_letter_code
_entity_poly.pdbx_strand_id
1 'polypeptide(L)'
;MLTHLYPHIKNVLSHGQSLSLLLARLAVAYGFYEPAMQKWSDIHAVSEWFGSMGIPFPTLNAYMAATTELTGVVFLTLGLLTRLISIPLMIVMIVAISTVHLAHGFSAG
;
A
#
# COMPACT_ATOMS: atom_id res chain seq x y z
N MET A 1 -6.79 -39.86 12.40
CA MET A 1 -8.00 -39.06 12.07
C MET A 1 -7.64 -37.73 11.41
N LEU A 2 -6.76 -36.91 11.99
CA LEU A 2 -6.31 -35.62 11.41
C LEU A 2 -5.65 -35.75 10.02
N THR A 3 -4.92 -36.83 9.75
CA THR A 3 -4.24 -37.09 8.48
C THR A 3 -5.19 -37.35 7.30
N HIS A 4 -6.42 -37.82 7.55
CA HIS A 4 -7.43 -38.04 6.51
C HIS A 4 -8.30 -36.80 6.23
N LEU A 5 -8.46 -35.92 7.22
CA LEU A 5 -9.17 -34.65 7.08
C LEU A 5 -8.34 -33.57 6.35
N TYR A 6 -7.02 -33.57 6.55
CA TYR A 6 -6.10 -32.61 5.93
C TYR A 6 -6.22 -32.51 4.40
N PRO A 7 -6.20 -33.60 3.60
CA PRO A 7 -6.30 -33.50 2.15
C PRO A 7 -7.65 -32.96 1.67
N HIS A 8 -8.75 -33.25 2.38
CA HIS A 8 -10.08 -32.72 2.04
C HIS A 8 -10.18 -31.22 2.31
N ILE A 9 -9.73 -30.77 3.49
CA ILE A 9 -9.72 -29.34 3.84
C ILE A 9 -8.79 -28.56 2.90
N LYS A 10 -7.61 -29.10 2.61
CA LYS A 10 -6.65 -28.49 1.67
C LYS A 10 -7.25 -28.32 0.28
N ASN A 11 -7.92 -29.35 -0.24
CA ASN A 11 -8.49 -29.31 -1.57
C ASN A 11 -9.64 -28.30 -1.68
N VAL A 12 -10.50 -28.20 -0.66
CA VAL A 12 -11.57 -27.19 -0.62
C VAL A 12 -10.98 -25.77 -0.54
N LEU A 13 -9.98 -25.56 0.31
CA LEU A 13 -9.36 -24.24 0.49
C LEU A 13 -8.56 -23.79 -0.74
N SER A 14 -7.93 -24.72 -1.46
CA SER A 14 -7.17 -24.40 -2.67
C SER A 14 -8.04 -23.88 -3.82
N HIS A 15 -9.33 -24.23 -3.88
CA HIS A 15 -10.25 -23.68 -4.88
C HIS A 15 -10.50 -22.18 -4.67
N GLY A 16 -10.44 -21.70 -3.43
CA GLY A 16 -10.62 -20.28 -3.09
C GLY A 16 -9.33 -19.44 -3.13
N GLN A 17 -8.16 -20.06 -3.36
CA GLN A 17 -6.87 -19.39 -3.25
C GLN A 17 -6.75 -18.19 -4.20
N SER A 18 -7.19 -18.33 -5.45
CA SER A 18 -7.14 -17.25 -6.44
C SER A 18 -8.02 -16.06 -6.05
N LEU A 19 -9.21 -16.33 -5.51
CA LEU A 19 -10.14 -15.30 -5.04
C LEU A 19 -9.59 -14.59 -3.80
N SER A 20 -9.03 -15.35 -2.85
CA SER A 20 -8.38 -14.78 -1.66
C SER A 20 -7.22 -13.85 -2.04
N LEU A 21 -6.37 -14.26 -2.98
CA LEU A 21 -5.27 -13.43 -3.48
C LEU A 21 -5.75 -12.19 -4.23
N LEU A 22 -6.86 -12.28 -4.97
CA LEU A 22 -7.48 -11.13 -5.62
C LEU A 22 -7.99 -10.13 -4.57
N LEU A 23 -8.74 -10.60 -3.58
CA LEU A 23 -9.30 -9.75 -2.52
C LEU A 23 -8.20 -9.09 -1.68
N ALA A 24 -7.15 -9.83 -1.32
CA ALA A 24 -6.01 -9.28 -0.59
C ALA A 24 -5.36 -8.13 -1.37
N ARG A 25 -5.25 -8.28 -2.70
CA ARG A 25 -4.67 -7.25 -3.57
C ARG A 25 -5.55 -6.01 -3.67
N LEU A 26 -6.86 -6.19 -3.82
CA LEU A 26 -7.83 -5.10 -3.86
C LEU A 26 -7.90 -4.36 -2.53
N ALA A 27 -7.81 -5.08 -1.40
CA ALA A 27 -7.76 -4.46 -0.07
C ALA A 27 -6.54 -3.55 0.09
N VAL A 28 -5.36 -4.02 -0.33
CA VAL A 28 -4.13 -3.20 -0.31
C VAL A 28 -4.26 -2.00 -1.27
N ALA A 29 -4.74 -2.22 -2.50
CA ALA A 29 -4.95 -1.16 -3.47
C ALA A 29 -5.90 -0.08 -2.94
N TYR A 30 -7.01 -0.47 -2.29
CA TYR A 30 -7.94 0.46 -1.67
C TYR A 30 -7.28 1.29 -0.56
N GLY A 31 -6.47 0.67 0.30
CA GLY A 31 -5.75 1.39 1.36
C GLY A 31 -4.78 2.46 0.86
N PHE A 32 -4.18 2.27 -0.32
CA PHE A 32 -3.32 3.27 -0.96
C PHE A 32 -4.07 4.28 -1.82
N TYR A 33 -5.32 4.01 -2.20
CA TYR A 33 -6.08 4.87 -3.09
C TYR A 33 -6.41 6.22 -2.47
N GLU A 34 -6.92 6.22 -1.23
CA GLU A 34 -7.31 7.44 -0.54
C GLU A 34 -6.10 8.38 -0.28
N PRO A 35 -4.97 7.92 0.29
CA PRO A 35 -3.78 8.76 0.45
C PRO A 35 -3.21 9.26 -0.87
N ALA A 36 -3.23 8.43 -1.93
CA ALA A 36 -2.77 8.84 -3.24
C ALA A 36 -3.61 10.00 -3.79
N MET A 37 -4.94 9.89 -3.71
CA MET A 37 -5.85 10.94 -4.17
C MET A 37 -5.71 12.23 -3.36
N GLN A 38 -5.56 12.12 -2.03
CA GLN A 38 -5.31 13.28 -1.18
C GLN A 38 -4.01 13.99 -1.58
N LYS A 39 -2.91 13.25 -1.77
CA LYS A 39 -1.63 13.84 -2.19
C LYS A 39 -1.70 14.51 -3.56
N TRP A 40 -2.45 13.94 -4.50
CA TRP A 40 -2.64 14.54 -5.82
C TRP A 40 -3.60 15.73 -5.83
N SER A 41 -4.52 15.80 -4.86
CA SER A 41 -5.44 16.93 -4.74
C SER A 41 -4.73 18.23 -4.34
N ASP A 42 -3.73 18.15 -3.46
CA ASP A 42 -2.89 19.28 -3.08
C ASP A 42 -1.47 18.84 -2.71
N ILE A 43 -0.62 18.71 -3.73
CA ILE A 43 0.78 18.31 -3.54
C ILE A 43 1.61 19.38 -2.82
N HIS A 44 1.19 20.65 -2.93
CA HIS A 44 1.90 21.77 -2.33
C HIS A 44 1.73 21.73 -0.81
N ALA A 45 0.49 21.59 -0.33
CA ALA A 45 0.19 21.43 1.09
C ALA A 45 0.92 20.21 1.69
N VAL A 46 0.96 19.08 0.98
CA VAL A 46 1.71 17.90 1.43
C VAL A 46 3.21 18.18 1.51
N SER A 47 3.77 18.93 0.56
CA SER A 47 5.18 19.30 0.59
C SER A 47 5.51 20.26 1.74
N GLU A 48 4.63 21.21 2.05
CA GLU A 48 4.80 22.09 3.22
C GLU A 48 4.74 21.30 4.52
N TRP A 49 3.78 20.37 4.63
CA TRP A 49 3.65 19.49 5.78
C TRP A 49 4.89 18.60 5.96
N PHE A 50 5.39 17.98 4.87
CA PHE A 50 6.64 17.23 4.89
C PHE A 50 7.84 18.10 5.32
N GLY A 51 7.88 19.36 4.87
CA GLY A 51 8.89 20.32 5.29
C GLY A 51 8.82 20.62 6.80
N SER A 52 7.61 20.79 7.34
CA SER A 52 7.39 21.01 8.78
C SER A 52 7.85 19.84 9.66
N MET A 53 7.84 18.62 9.12
CA MET A 53 8.33 17.41 9.79
C MET A 53 9.84 17.17 9.63
N GLY A 54 10.54 18.04 8.90
CA GLY A 54 11.98 17.90 8.67
C GLY A 54 12.34 16.80 7.66
N ILE A 55 11.41 16.37 6.81
CA ILE A 55 11.70 15.42 5.73
C ILE A 55 12.60 16.12 4.69
N PRO A 56 13.76 15.54 4.34
CA PRO A 56 14.64 16.13 3.34
C PRO A 56 13.97 16.14 1.96
N PHE A 57 14.17 17.20 1.18
CA PHE A 57 13.57 17.37 -0.16
C PHE A 57 12.04 17.09 -0.17
N PRO A 58 11.25 17.86 0.57
CA PRO A 58 9.85 17.53 0.84
C PRO A 58 8.98 17.49 -0.42
N THR A 59 9.19 18.41 -1.36
CA THR A 59 8.47 18.43 -2.64
C THR A 59 8.77 17.20 -3.49
N LEU A 60 10.05 16.77 -3.55
CA LEU A 60 10.43 15.56 -4.27
C LEU A 60 9.79 14.32 -3.62
N ASN A 61 9.85 14.22 -2.30
CA ASN A 61 9.22 13.12 -1.56
C ASN A 61 7.70 13.10 -1.75
N ALA A 62 7.02 14.25 -1.77
CA ALA A 62 5.58 14.34 -2.02
C ALA A 62 5.22 13.76 -3.40
N TYR A 63 5.93 14.16 -4.47
CA TYR A 63 5.72 13.60 -5.80
C TYR A 63 6.08 12.12 -5.89
N MET A 64 7.20 11.69 -5.28
CA MET A 64 7.61 10.28 -5.28
C MET A 64 6.59 9.39 -4.57
N ALA A 65 6.10 9.80 -3.40
CA ALA A 65 5.07 9.08 -2.67
C ALA A 65 3.75 9.05 -3.46
N ALA A 66 3.26 10.21 -3.93
CA ALA A 66 1.98 10.30 -4.65
C ALA A 66 1.98 9.48 -5.95
N THR A 67 3.06 9.53 -6.73
CA THR A 67 3.20 8.75 -7.97
C THR A 67 3.33 7.26 -7.68
N THR A 68 4.11 6.86 -6.68
CA THR A 68 4.30 5.45 -6.30
C THR A 68 3.01 4.83 -5.78
N GLU A 69 2.27 5.55 -4.95
CA GLU A 69 1.00 5.07 -4.40
C GLU A 69 -0.05 4.93 -5.51
N LEU A 70 -0.17 5.93 -6.39
CA LEU A 70 -1.12 5.88 -7.51
C LEU A 70 -0.81 4.76 -8.49
N THR A 71 0.45 4.62 -8.91
CA THR A 71 0.89 3.53 -9.80
C THR A 71 0.72 2.17 -9.12
N GLY A 72 0.98 2.11 -7.81
CA GLY A 72 0.65 1.00 -6.92
C GLY A 72 -0.80 0.55 -7.03
N VAL A 73 -1.74 1.48 -6.83
CA VAL A 73 -3.18 1.21 -6.91
C VAL A 73 -3.55 0.63 -8.27
N VAL A 74 -3.07 1.23 -9.37
CA VAL A 74 -3.39 0.78 -10.73
C VAL A 74 -2.85 -0.63 -10.98
N PHE A 75 -1.57 -0.88 -10.70
CA PHE A 75 -0.93 -2.17 -10.97
C PHE A 75 -1.43 -3.28 -10.06
N LEU A 76 -1.70 -2.98 -8.78
CA LEU A 76 -2.36 -3.92 -7.88
C LEU A 76 -3.78 -4.22 -8.35
N THR A 77 -4.60 -3.22 -8.70
CA THR A 77 -5.98 -3.48 -9.15
C THR A 77 -6.04 -4.33 -10.42
N LEU A 78 -5.19 -4.03 -11.41
CA LEU A 78 -5.09 -4.81 -12.65
C LEU A 78 -4.36 -6.15 -12.49
N GLY A 79 -3.65 -6.34 -11.38
CA GLY A 79 -2.84 -7.53 -11.16
C GLY A 79 -1.57 -7.63 -12.00
N LEU A 80 -1.10 -6.52 -12.55
CA LEU A 80 0.10 -6.43 -13.37
C LEU A 80 1.31 -6.11 -12.50
N LEU A 81 2.46 -6.72 -12.80
CA LEU A 81 3.75 -6.42 -12.17
C LEU A 81 3.70 -6.30 -10.62
N THR A 82 2.81 -7.05 -9.97
CA THR A 82 2.52 -6.91 -8.53
C THR A 82 3.78 -7.04 -7.68
N ARG A 83 4.66 -7.99 -8.05
CA ARG A 83 5.93 -8.22 -7.36
C ARG A 83 6.90 -7.04 -7.50
N LEU A 84 6.88 -6.33 -8.62
CA LEU A 84 7.76 -5.18 -8.87
C LEU A 84 7.26 -3.95 -8.14
N ILE A 85 5.94 -3.68 -8.17
CA ILE A 85 5.34 -2.49 -7.55
C ILE A 85 5.26 -2.61 -6.02
N SER A 86 5.27 -3.82 -5.46
CA SER A 86 5.37 -4.01 -4.02
C SER A 86 6.66 -3.43 -3.42
N ILE A 87 7.78 -3.46 -4.15
CA ILE A 87 9.06 -2.93 -3.66
C ILE A 87 8.98 -1.43 -3.34
N PRO A 88 8.62 -0.54 -4.28
CA PRO A 88 8.51 0.87 -3.99
C PRO A 88 7.37 1.18 -3.00
N LEU A 89 6.25 0.45 -3.02
CA LEU A 89 5.20 0.61 -2.00
C LEU A 89 5.69 0.29 -0.58
N MET A 90 6.51 -0.75 -0.41
CA MET A 90 7.12 -1.08 0.88
C MET A 90 8.04 0.06 1.35
N ILE A 91 8.85 0.63 0.45
CA ILE A 91 9.72 1.77 0.77
C ILE A 91 8.90 2.97 1.25
N VAL A 92 7.83 3.32 0.52
CA VAL A 92 6.94 4.42 0.92
C VAL A 92 6.33 4.18 2.30
N MET A 93 5.90 2.97 2.60
CA MET A 93 5.37 2.64 3.93
C MET A 93 6.42 2.68 5.03
N ILE A 94 7.65 2.22 4.78
CA ILE A 94 8.74 2.33 5.77
C ILE A 94 9.02 3.80 6.09
N VAL A 95 9.08 4.67 5.08
CA VAL A 95 9.25 6.11 5.27
C VAL A 95 8.05 6.71 6.00
N ALA A 96 6.82 6.42 5.57
CA ALA A 96 5.61 6.94 6.20
C ALA A 96 5.42 6.48 7.65
N ILE A 97 5.80 5.23 7.96
CA ILE A 97 5.74 4.71 9.33
C ILE A 97 6.76 5.42 10.21
N SER A 98 8.01 5.49 9.75
CA SER A 98 9.10 6.09 10.54
C SER A 98 8.93 7.59 10.77
N THR A 99 8.33 8.30 9.82
CA THR A 99 8.16 9.77 9.89
C THR A 99 6.84 10.20 10.51
N VAL A 100 5.73 9.53 10.19
CA VAL A 100 4.38 9.98 10.57
C VAL A 100 3.74 9.04 11.59
N HIS A 101 3.60 7.75 11.26
CA HIS A 101 2.72 6.84 12.01
C HIS A 101 3.28 6.46 13.39
N LEU A 102 4.59 6.44 13.57
CA LEU A 102 5.19 6.18 14.89
C LEU A 102 4.73 7.19 15.94
N ALA A 103 4.51 8.45 15.55
CA ALA A 103 4.08 9.51 16.45
C ALA A 103 2.55 9.69 16.51
N HIS A 104 1.84 9.42 15.41
CA HIS A 104 0.41 9.76 15.26
C HIS A 104 -0.53 8.54 15.20
N GLY A 105 0.01 7.32 15.18
CA GLY A 105 -0.77 6.08 15.09
C GLY A 105 -1.16 5.70 13.65
N PHE A 106 -2.12 4.78 13.52
CA PHE A 106 -2.50 4.19 12.23
C PHE A 106 -3.28 5.15 11.31
N SER A 107 -4.12 6.02 11.88
CA SER A 107 -4.96 6.98 11.15
C SER A 107 -4.31 8.36 11.12
N ALA A 108 -3.06 8.44 10.70
CA ALA A 108 -2.29 9.68 10.69
C ALA A 108 -2.43 10.47 9.36
N GLY A 109 -3.58 10.35 8.70
CA GLY A 109 -3.91 11.00 7.43
C GLY A 109 -4.39 12.43 7.61
#